data_AF-A0AAV8PX69-F1
#
_entry.id   AF-A0AAV8PX69-F1
#
_cell.length_a   1.000
_cell.length_b   1.000
_cell.length_c   1.000
_cell.angle_alpha   90.00
_cell.angle_beta   90.00
_cell.angle_gamma   90.00
#
_symmetry.space_group_name_H-M   'P 1'
#
loop_
_entity.id
_entity.type
_entity.pdbx_description
1 polymer ?
#
loop_
_entity_poly.entity_id
_entity_poly.type
_entity_poly.pdbx_seq_one_letter_code
_entity_poly.pdbx_strand_id
1 'polypeptide(L)'
;MGLQLDVHEFPSLSLVHTTGSKSNNSDEVECSTPKSEELEPRPATLCPPAPRKPRPAKRKLRPPPKGYHQVPSHLASVFVPLPCPGSKKIRVA
;
A
#
# COMPACT_ATOMS: atom_id res chain seq x y z
N MET A 1 -41.80 -19.62 4.20
CA MET A 1 -40.53 -19.20 4.80
C MET A 1 -40.08 -17.91 4.12
N GLY A 2 -40.59 -16.76 4.59
CA GLY A 2 -40.20 -15.45 4.07
C GLY A 2 -39.28 -14.77 5.08
N LEU A 3 -38.08 -14.36 4.64
CA LEU A 3 -37.14 -13.60 5.48
C LEU A 3 -37.43 -12.11 5.26
N GLN A 4 -38.08 -11.48 6.24
CA GLN A 4 -38.24 -10.03 6.29
C GLN A 4 -36.92 -9.43 6.76
N LEU A 5 -36.21 -8.73 5.88
CA LEU A 5 -35.03 -7.95 6.25
C LEU A 5 -35.51 -6.65 6.87
N ASP A 6 -35.31 -6.53 8.18
CA ASP A 6 -35.55 -5.32 8.94
C ASP A 6 -34.50 -4.26 8.53
N VAL A 7 -34.95 -3.23 7.82
CA VAL A 7 -34.10 -2.10 7.44
C VAL A 7 -34.02 -1.20 8.66
N HIS A 8 -33.04 -1.46 9.53
CA HIS A 8 -32.73 -0.55 10.61
C HIS A 8 -32.12 0.71 10.00
N GLU A 9 -32.96 1.71 9.75
CA GLU A 9 -32.57 3.05 9.35
C GLU A 9 -31.66 3.63 10.45
N PHE A 10 -30.39 3.85 10.11
CA PHE A 10 -29.46 4.51 11.04
C PHE A 10 -29.85 5.99 11.15
N PRO A 11 -29.98 6.56 12.35
CA PRO A 11 -30.22 7.99 12.49
C PRO A 11 -29.07 8.76 11.86
N SER A 12 -29.40 9.68 10.94
CA SER A 12 -28.39 10.53 10.30
C SER A 12 -27.79 11.46 11.35
N LEU A 13 -26.52 11.25 11.68
CA LEU A 13 -25.78 12.20 12.51
C LEU A 13 -25.44 13.40 11.64
N SER A 14 -25.95 14.57 12.01
CA SER A 14 -25.69 15.82 11.29
C SER A 14 -24.20 16.18 11.39
N LEU A 15 -23.62 16.49 10.23
CA LEU A 15 -22.27 17.02 10.13
C LEU A 15 -22.25 18.44 10.71
N VAL A 16 -21.61 18.63 11.86
CA VAL A 16 -21.47 19.96 12.46
C VAL A 16 -20.40 20.74 11.69
N HIS A 17 -20.83 21.67 10.85
CA HIS A 17 -19.96 22.62 10.18
C HIS A 17 -19.59 23.74 11.16
N THR A 18 -18.34 23.76 11.63
CA THR A 18 -17.81 24.90 12.37
C THR A 18 -17.35 25.97 11.39
N THR A 19 -18.26 26.81 10.93
CA THR A 19 -17.89 28.12 10.35
C THR A 19 -18.12 29.18 11.42
N GLY A 20 -17.04 29.85 11.81
CA GLY A 20 -16.91 30.60 13.05
C GLY A 20 -17.99 31.65 13.28
N SER A 21 -18.69 31.50 14.40
CA SER A 21 -19.28 32.61 15.15
C SER A 21 -18.52 32.76 16.45
N LYS A 22 -17.89 33.92 16.66
CA LYS A 22 -17.32 34.34 17.94
C LYS A 22 -18.43 34.38 18.99
N SER A 23 -18.51 33.35 19.84
CA SER A 23 -19.15 33.43 21.15
C SER A 23 -18.03 33.40 22.19
N ASN A 24 -17.78 34.55 22.81
CA ASN A 24 -17.00 34.65 24.04
C ASN A 24 -17.75 33.85 25.12
N ASN A 25 -17.36 32.60 25.34
CA ASN A 25 -17.64 31.93 26.60
C ASN A 25 -16.28 31.62 27.22
N SER A 26 -15.96 32.42 28.23
CA SER A 26 -14.78 32.36 29.07
C SER A 26 -14.93 31.17 30.01
N ASP A 27 -14.74 29.97 29.50
CA ASP A 27 -14.34 28.82 30.30
C ASP A 27 -13.22 28.15 29.52
N GLU A 28 -12.00 28.54 29.85
CA GLU A 28 -10.79 27.80 29.49
C GLU A 28 -10.90 26.44 30.20
N VAL A 29 -11.69 25.51 29.66
CA VAL A 29 -11.71 24.12 30.12
C VAL A 29 -10.36 23.53 29.77
N GLU A 30 -9.41 23.72 30.68
CA GLU A 30 -8.09 23.10 30.63
C GLU A 30 -8.29 21.58 30.72
N CYS A 31 -8.37 20.96 29.55
CA CYS A 31 -8.59 19.53 29.40
C CYS A 31 -7.30 18.80 29.78
N SER A 32 -7.23 18.34 31.03
CA SER A 32 -6.10 17.56 31.53
C SER A 32 -6.37 16.07 31.37
N THR A 33 -5.51 15.37 30.62
CA THR A 33 -5.53 13.90 30.58
C THR A 33 -5.16 13.37 31.98
N PRO A 34 -6.02 12.59 32.66
CA PRO A 34 -5.67 11.99 33.93
C PRO A 34 -4.47 11.05 33.74
N LYS A 35 -3.37 11.34 34.43
CA LYS A 35 -2.17 10.49 34.46
C LYS A 35 -2.40 9.41 35.52
N SER A 36 -2.94 8.25 35.15
CA SER A 36 -2.88 7.09 36.03
C SER A 36 -1.67 6.24 35.67
N GLU A 37 -0.87 5.89 36.67
CA GLU A 37 0.28 4.99 36.55
C GLU A 37 -0.14 3.60 36.01
N GLU A 38 -1.40 3.23 36.20
CA GLU A 38 -2.02 2.01 35.66
C GLU A 38 -2.20 2.02 34.13
N LEU A 39 -2.17 3.20 33.49
CA LEU A 39 -2.30 3.35 32.03
C LEU A 39 -0.96 3.33 31.30
N GLU A 40 0.16 3.09 31.98
CA GLU A 40 1.45 2.94 31.31
C GLU A 40 1.40 1.74 30.35
N PRO A 41 1.46 1.98 29.02
CA PRO A 41 1.36 0.90 28.06
C PRO A 41 2.58 0.00 28.25
N ARG A 42 2.32 -1.30 28.48
CA ARG A 42 3.41 -2.28 28.58
C ARG A 42 4.30 -2.16 27.34
N PRO A 43 5.64 -2.27 27.50
CA PRO A 43 6.55 -2.20 26.38
C PRO A 43 6.13 -3.20 25.32
N ALA A 44 6.03 -2.75 24.08
CA ALA A 44 5.56 -3.57 22.98
C ALA A 44 6.39 -4.85 22.91
N THR A 45 5.73 -5.99 23.08
CA THR A 45 6.35 -7.29 22.82
C THR A 45 6.72 -7.34 21.34
N LEU A 46 7.93 -7.81 21.05
CA LEU A 46 8.47 -7.87 19.69
C LEU A 46 7.43 -8.49 18.74
N CYS A 47 7.20 -7.84 17.60
CA CYS A 47 6.29 -8.36 16.59
C CYS A 47 6.72 -9.78 16.18
N PRO A 48 5.80 -10.75 16.12
CA PRO A 48 6.14 -12.08 15.65
C PRO A 48 6.75 -12.01 14.24
N PRO A 49 7.60 -12.98 13.87
CA PRO A 49 8.20 -13.00 12.54
C PRO A 49 7.12 -12.98 11.46
N ALA A 50 7.39 -12.25 10.37
CA ALA A 50 6.45 -12.10 9.27
C ALA A 50 5.93 -13.47 8.77
N PRO A 51 4.63 -13.61 8.47
CA PRO A 51 4.07 -14.82 7.90
C PRO A 51 4.86 -15.26 6.66
N ARG A 52 5.39 -16.49 6.69
CA ARG A 52 6.18 -17.02 5.58
C ARG A 52 5.26 -17.72 4.59
N LYS A 53 5.07 -17.14 3.41
CA LYS A 53 4.39 -17.82 2.30
C LYS A 53 5.19 -19.08 1.89
N PRO A 54 4.52 -20.18 1.52
CA PRO A 54 5.21 -21.35 0.96
C PRO A 54 6.07 -20.92 -0.21
N ARG A 55 7.33 -21.41 -0.25
CA ARG A 55 8.20 -21.16 -1.40
C ARG A 55 7.55 -21.78 -2.64
N PRO A 56 7.40 -21.05 -3.75
CA PRO A 56 6.95 -21.65 -5.00
C PRO A 56 7.84 -22.83 -5.36
N ALA A 57 7.24 -23.90 -5.89
CA ALA A 57 8.00 -25.05 -6.37
C ALA A 57 9.06 -24.58 -7.38
N LYS A 58 10.29 -25.10 -7.22
CA LYS A 58 11.41 -24.79 -8.13
C LYS A 58 11.04 -25.30 -9.52
N ARG A 59 10.55 -24.43 -10.39
CA ARG A 59 10.24 -24.77 -11.78
C ARG A 59 11.53 -25.15 -12.50
N LYS A 60 11.54 -26.29 -13.18
CA LYS A 60 12.61 -26.60 -14.12
C LYS A 60 12.56 -25.54 -15.23
N LEU A 61 13.69 -24.92 -15.54
CA LEU A 61 13.84 -24.04 -16.70
C LEU A 61 13.77 -24.92 -17.94
N ARG A 62 12.55 -25.24 -18.40
CA ARG A 62 12.35 -25.94 -19.67
C ARG A 62 12.16 -24.90 -20.78
N PRO A 63 12.65 -25.17 -21.99
CA PRO A 63 12.30 -24.37 -23.15
C PRO A 63 10.78 -24.25 -23.31
N PRO A 64 10.29 -23.15 -23.91
CA PRO A 64 8.87 -23.00 -24.23
C PRO A 64 8.37 -24.19 -25.06
N PRO A 65 7.07 -24.59 -24.95
CA PRO A 65 6.52 -25.69 -25.73
C PRO A 65 6.67 -25.54 -27.25
N LYS A 66 6.73 -24.29 -27.73
CA LYS A 66 6.92 -23.95 -29.16
C LYS A 66 8.38 -23.65 -29.53
N GLY A 67 9.32 -23.91 -28.62
CA GLY A 67 10.73 -23.56 -28.79
C GLY A 67 10.98 -22.06 -28.75
N TYR A 68 12.19 -21.66 -29.16
CA TYR A 68 12.58 -20.27 -29.33
C TYR A 68 12.47 -19.88 -30.80
N HIS A 69 12.19 -18.60 -31.07
CA HIS A 69 12.25 -18.08 -32.43
C HIS A 69 13.70 -17.99 -32.91
N GLN A 70 13.90 -18.17 -34.21
CA GLN A 70 15.22 -18.01 -34.82
C GLN A 70 15.65 -16.54 -34.69
N VAL A 71 16.81 -16.32 -34.08
CA VAL A 71 17.42 -14.99 -34.02
C VAL A 71 18.16 -14.76 -35.33
N PRO A 72 17.97 -13.60 -36.01
CA PRO A 72 18.75 -13.25 -37.19
C PRO A 72 20.25 -13.31 -36.92
N SER A 73 21.01 -13.86 -37.87
CA SER A 73 22.47 -13.99 -37.76
C SER A 73 23.17 -12.64 -37.67
N HIS A 74 22.58 -11.59 -38.26
CA HIS A 74 23.09 -10.23 -38.22
C HIS A 74 22.15 -9.32 -37.44
N LEU A 75 22.48 -9.05 -36.18
CA LEU A 75 21.67 -8.17 -35.34
C LEU A 75 21.67 -6.72 -35.83
N ALA A 76 22.77 -6.25 -36.43
CA ALA A 76 22.86 -4.87 -36.91
C ALA A 76 21.94 -4.58 -38.11
N SER A 77 21.42 -5.60 -38.80
CA SER A 77 20.39 -5.40 -39.83
C SER A 77 18.97 -5.27 -39.25
N VAL A 78 18.76 -5.64 -37.99
CA VAL A 78 17.45 -5.54 -37.30
C VAL A 78 17.34 -4.21 -36.55
N PHE A 79 18.45 -3.69 -36.05
CA PHE A 79 18.48 -2.45 -35.28
C PHE A 79 18.75 -1.25 -36.18
N VAL A 80 17.87 -0.25 -36.12
CA VAL A 80 18.12 1.06 -36.73
C VAL A 80 19.02 1.87 -35.80
N PRO A 81 20.20 2.34 -36.26
CA PRO A 81 21.06 3.20 -35.46
C PRO A 81 20.33 4.49 -35.07
N LEU A 82 20.39 4.85 -33.79
CA LEU A 82 19.92 6.17 -33.37
C LEU A 82 20.95 7.22 -33.79
N PRO A 83 20.52 8.39 -34.30
CA PRO A 83 21.42 9.44 -34.78
C PRO A 83 22.28 10.05 -33.67
N CYS A 84 21.86 9.90 -32.41
CA CYS A 84 22.58 10.39 -31.25
C CYS A 84 22.88 9.23 -30.29
N PRO A 85 24.14 9.02 -29.88
CA PRO A 85 24.45 8.07 -28.82
C PRO A 85 23.75 8.53 -27.53
N GLY A 86 23.04 7.61 -26.86
CA GLY A 86 22.29 7.92 -25.66
C GLY A 86 23.20 8.52 -24.58
N SER A 87 22.82 9.67 -24.03
CA SER A 87 23.56 10.37 -22.96
C SER A 87 23.56 9.63 -21.61
N LYS A 88 22.93 8.46 -21.54
CA LYS A 88 22.79 7.67 -20.32
C LYS A 88 24.10 6.90 -20.08
N LYS A 89 24.79 7.24 -18.99
CA LYS A 89 25.95 6.47 -18.51
C LYS A 89 25.51 5.07 -18.06
N ILE A 90 25.95 4.04 -18.77
CA ILE A 90 25.79 2.65 -18.35
C ILE A 90 26.95 2.30 -17.42
N ARG A 91 26.66 1.79 -16.23
CA ARG A 91 27.68 1.28 -15.33
C ARG A 91 28.06 -0.13 -15.79
N VAL A 92 29.31 -0.32 -16.22
CA VAL A 92 29.85 -1.65 -16.55
C VAL A 92 30.14 -2.36 -15.23
N ALA A 93 29.66 -3.60 -15.11
CA ALA A 93 29.89 -4.49 -13.96
C ALA A 93 31.18 -5.29 -14.14
#